data_AF-A0AAJ1PUM7-F1
#
_entry.id   AF-A0AAJ1PUM7-F1
#
_cell.length_a   1.000
_cell.length_b   1.000
_cell.length_c   1.000
_cell.angle_alpha   90.00
_cell.angle_beta   90.00
_cell.angle_gamma   90.00
#
_symmetry.space_group_name_H-M   'P 1'
#
loop_
_entity.id
_entity.type
_entity.pdbx_description
1 polymer ?
#
loop_
_entity_poly.entity_id
_entity_poly.type
_entity_poly.pdbx_seq_one_letter_code
_entity_poly.pdbx_strand_id
1 'polypeptide(L)'
;MVAVSYANFELTNNTRLSFDVRSEENNFRCFFEFSRPIVITAKTLTATLAIISGQSFDQMSVDHALPAQCVDFLSQFCQCQLSVGSAAHSITSEVPNAKCGNIGLSFSGGFDSIAAKELLDPDKTILISLDFGGRFAREAVFFDNFPTLTVRTNLVTEKFHRHSWAFMALGAILASPTLGLDVLSFGSILEASPQNMLSAGPDMDTTNFPVFEFLGLDWYNPALGITEVGSAIIAAQTIPDLLDDSLKSLAEPGTEKLYRKWVLLKLAELFTGLPLQATEPRKPYPQHRLPFGTSFVSHLLSFYMQKKLGAQVRDIFVSQMPDEVNDFIEGADLTFFERYNSNFLQKVPAQFRAGLIARLASFGILPYTQKDWQEYHRTLELLQKYGR
;
A
#
# COMPACT_ATOMS: atom_id res chain seq x y z
N MET A 1 1.50 22.87 -24.03
CA MET A 1 2.68 21.99 -23.90
C MET A 1 3.12 22.13 -22.48
N VAL A 2 2.92 21.09 -21.67
CA VAL A 2 3.13 21.14 -20.22
C VAL A 2 4.59 20.75 -19.94
N ALA A 3 5.35 21.64 -19.31
CA ALA A 3 6.76 21.41 -19.02
C ALA A 3 7.03 21.33 -17.51
N VAL A 4 8.02 20.52 -17.15
CA VAL A 4 8.58 20.46 -15.78
C VAL A 4 10.09 20.57 -15.83
N SER A 5 10.67 21.27 -14.86
CA SER A 5 12.12 21.32 -14.64
C SER A 5 12.48 20.91 -13.23
N TYR A 6 13.54 20.13 -13.12
CA TYR A 6 14.15 19.64 -11.89
C TYR A 6 15.56 20.21 -11.79
N ALA A 7 15.83 21.02 -10.76
CA ALA A 7 17.11 21.73 -10.65
C ALA A 7 17.64 21.84 -9.23
N ASN A 8 18.86 22.36 -9.07
CA ASN A 8 19.48 22.63 -7.76
C ASN A 8 19.51 21.39 -6.84
N PHE A 9 19.90 20.23 -7.37
CA PHE A 9 19.98 18.99 -6.61
C PHE A 9 21.02 19.09 -5.48
N GLU A 10 20.61 18.72 -4.27
CA GLU A 10 21.45 18.73 -3.07
C GLU A 10 21.26 17.43 -2.28
N LEU A 11 22.37 16.86 -1.80
CA LEU A 11 22.38 15.75 -0.86
C LEU A 11 23.15 16.17 0.41
N THR A 12 22.42 16.43 1.49
CA THR A 12 23.02 16.90 2.75
C THR A 12 23.25 15.73 3.69
N ASN A 13 24.51 15.52 4.11
CA ASN A 13 24.94 14.48 5.06
C ASN A 13 24.45 13.06 4.71
N ASN A 14 24.17 12.79 3.43
CA ASN A 14 23.53 11.55 2.97
C ASN A 14 22.14 11.27 3.59
N THR A 15 21.55 12.20 4.33
CA THR A 15 20.24 12.04 4.99
C THR A 15 19.14 12.82 4.30
N ARG A 16 19.46 13.80 3.46
CA ARG A 16 18.42 14.63 2.81
C ARG A 16 18.73 14.89 1.35
N LEU A 17 17.92 14.32 0.47
CA LEU A 17 17.83 14.70 -0.94
C LEU A 17 16.87 15.88 -1.08
N SER A 18 17.25 16.93 -1.80
CA SER A 18 16.32 17.98 -2.20
C SER A 18 16.64 18.56 -3.58
N PHE A 19 15.62 19.05 -4.27
CA PHE A 19 15.72 19.68 -5.58
C PHE A 19 14.52 20.60 -5.81
N ASP A 20 14.70 21.62 -6.65
CA ASP A 20 13.64 22.51 -7.09
C ASP A 20 12.82 21.81 -8.17
N VAL A 21 11.50 21.92 -8.08
CA VAL A 21 10.55 21.52 -9.11
C VAL A 21 9.84 22.76 -9.61
N ARG A 22 9.91 23.02 -10.91
CA ARG A 22 9.21 24.16 -11.53
C ARG A 22 8.40 23.69 -12.74
N SER A 23 7.10 23.93 -12.69
CA SER A 23 6.15 23.83 -13.80
C SER A 23 5.26 25.09 -13.82
N GLU A 24 4.34 25.18 -14.77
CA GLU A 24 3.41 26.32 -14.85
C GLU A 24 2.56 26.48 -13.59
N GLU A 25 2.16 25.37 -12.97
CA GLU A 25 1.25 25.36 -11.81
C GLU A 25 1.96 25.23 -10.46
N ASN A 26 3.20 24.74 -10.45
CA ASN A 26 3.89 24.38 -9.22
C ASN A 26 5.34 24.87 -9.22
N ASN A 27 5.74 25.53 -8.13
CA ASN A 27 7.12 25.89 -7.88
C ASN A 27 7.44 25.65 -6.40
N PHE A 28 8.19 24.60 -6.13
CA PHE A 28 8.49 24.18 -4.76
C PHE A 28 9.83 23.45 -4.67
N ARG A 29 10.36 23.36 -3.46
CA ARG A 29 11.53 22.55 -3.13
C ARG A 29 11.06 21.16 -2.71
N CYS A 30 11.23 20.15 -3.56
CA CYS A 30 10.98 18.76 -3.20
C CYS A 30 12.07 18.26 -2.24
N PHE A 31 11.71 17.43 -1.27
CA PHE A 31 12.70 16.76 -0.42
C PHE A 31 12.30 15.35 0.00
N PHE A 32 13.32 14.54 0.28
CA PHE A 32 13.25 13.27 0.98
C PHE A 32 14.30 13.28 2.09
N GLU A 33 13.87 13.20 3.33
CA GLU A 33 14.72 13.26 4.51
C GLU A 33 14.62 11.95 5.30
N PHE A 34 15.71 11.21 5.30
CA PHE A 34 15.84 9.88 5.88
C PHE A 34 16.30 9.97 7.33
N SER A 35 15.76 9.10 8.19
CA SER A 35 16.17 8.98 9.60
C SER A 35 17.62 8.52 9.80
N ARG A 36 18.27 8.00 8.74
CA ARG A 36 19.69 7.64 8.71
C ARG A 36 20.29 7.88 7.32
N PRO A 37 21.63 7.98 7.22
CA PRO A 37 22.31 8.16 5.94
C PRO A 37 21.99 7.05 4.91
N ILE A 38 21.85 7.44 3.64
CA ILE A 38 21.67 6.57 2.49
C ILE A 38 22.57 6.98 1.31
N VAL A 39 22.75 6.03 0.40
CA VAL A 39 23.41 6.21 -0.89
C VAL A 39 22.35 6.31 -1.97
N ILE A 40 22.44 7.37 -2.78
CA ILE A 40 21.61 7.59 -3.96
C ILE A 40 22.44 7.27 -5.20
N THR A 41 21.84 6.54 -6.14
CA THR A 41 22.46 6.24 -7.44
C THR A 41 21.72 6.98 -8.54
N ALA A 42 22.33 7.08 -9.73
CA ALA A 42 21.65 7.65 -10.88
C ALA A 42 20.34 6.90 -11.18
N LYS A 43 20.33 5.56 -11.06
CA LYS A 43 19.12 4.76 -11.28
C LYS A 43 18.00 5.08 -10.28
N THR A 44 18.32 5.19 -8.99
CA THR A 44 17.28 5.47 -7.98
C THR A 44 16.75 6.90 -8.09
N LEU A 45 17.62 7.87 -8.40
CA LEU A 45 17.21 9.24 -8.72
C LEU A 45 16.28 9.27 -9.95
N THR A 46 16.67 8.60 -11.03
CA THR A 46 15.87 8.51 -12.26
C THR A 46 14.52 7.85 -12.01
N ALA A 47 14.47 6.76 -11.25
CA ALA A 47 13.23 6.10 -10.85
C ALA A 47 12.33 7.04 -10.04
N THR A 48 12.90 7.84 -9.12
CA THR A 48 12.16 8.86 -8.37
C THR A 48 11.56 9.91 -9.31
N LEU A 49 12.36 10.49 -10.22
CA LEU A 49 11.87 11.47 -11.19
C LEU A 49 10.76 10.89 -12.08
N ALA A 50 10.89 9.64 -12.51
CA ALA A 50 9.88 8.95 -13.30
C ALA A 50 8.55 8.81 -12.54
N ILE A 51 8.59 8.37 -11.28
CA ILE A 51 7.40 8.17 -10.45
C ILE A 51 6.70 9.50 -10.14
N ILE A 52 7.46 10.53 -9.75
CA ILE A 52 6.85 11.82 -9.40
C ILE A 52 6.35 12.58 -10.63
N SER A 53 6.87 12.31 -11.83
CA SER A 53 6.42 12.94 -13.07
C SER A 53 5.26 12.20 -13.73
N GLY A 54 5.23 10.87 -13.63
CA GLY A 54 4.31 10.03 -14.41
C GLY A 54 4.40 10.35 -15.90
N GLN A 55 3.25 10.49 -16.55
CA GLN A 55 3.11 10.94 -17.94
C GLN A 55 2.47 12.34 -18.03
N SER A 56 2.59 13.14 -16.97
CA SER A 56 1.86 14.41 -16.85
C SER A 56 2.49 15.58 -17.62
N PHE A 57 3.66 15.40 -18.24
CA PHE A 57 4.44 16.47 -18.86
C PHE A 57 4.89 16.07 -20.26
N ASP A 58 4.82 17.01 -21.22
CA ASP A 58 5.30 16.85 -22.59
C ASP A 58 6.82 17.04 -22.68
N GLN A 59 7.37 17.87 -21.77
CA GLN A 59 8.79 18.23 -21.72
C GLN A 59 9.32 18.16 -20.29
N MET A 60 10.52 17.61 -20.13
CA MET A 60 11.23 17.51 -18.87
C MET A 60 12.65 18.05 -19.03
N SER A 61 13.06 18.93 -18.12
CA SER A 61 14.45 19.36 -17.98
C SER A 61 15.01 18.90 -16.64
N VAL A 62 16.17 18.25 -16.64
CA VAL A 62 16.86 17.79 -15.42
C VAL A 62 18.24 18.42 -15.39
N ASP A 63 18.48 19.35 -14.46
CA ASP A 63 19.79 19.98 -14.23
C ASP A 63 20.70 19.06 -13.41
N HIS A 64 20.87 17.83 -13.90
CA HIS A 64 21.74 16.80 -13.36
C HIS A 64 22.20 15.87 -14.48
N ALA A 65 23.48 15.51 -14.47
CA ALA A 65 24.00 14.55 -15.43
C ALA A 65 23.42 13.16 -15.14
N LEU A 66 22.85 12.52 -16.16
CA LEU A 66 22.32 11.16 -16.07
C LEU A 66 23.01 10.25 -17.10
N PRO A 67 23.36 9.00 -16.75
CA PRO A 67 23.84 8.02 -17.72
C PRO A 67 22.82 7.78 -18.84
N ALA A 68 23.28 7.42 -20.05
CA ALA A 68 22.42 7.22 -21.23
C ALA A 68 21.21 6.30 -20.94
N GLN A 69 21.45 5.15 -20.31
CA GLN A 69 20.37 4.21 -19.93
C GLN A 69 19.27 4.84 -19.04
N CYS A 70 19.63 5.84 -18.24
CA CYS A 70 18.69 6.54 -17.36
C CYS A 70 17.88 7.59 -18.13
N VAL A 71 18.53 8.28 -19.08
CA VAL A 71 17.88 9.22 -20.00
C VAL A 71 16.85 8.49 -20.85
N ASP A 72 17.25 7.37 -21.46
CA ASP A 72 16.39 6.55 -22.31
C ASP A 72 15.16 6.04 -21.53
N PHE A 73 15.38 5.47 -20.34
CA PHE A 73 14.29 4.99 -19.49
C PHE A 73 13.33 6.11 -19.10
N LEU A 74 13.85 7.26 -18.65
CA LEU A 74 13.01 8.37 -18.18
C LEU A 74 12.17 8.96 -19.33
N SER A 75 12.77 9.14 -20.51
CA SER A 75 12.05 9.61 -21.70
C SER A 75 10.97 8.61 -22.13
N GLN A 76 11.28 7.31 -22.14
CA GLN A 76 10.33 6.26 -22.54
C GLN A 76 9.16 6.12 -21.54
N PHE A 77 9.45 6.09 -20.24
CA PHE A 77 8.44 5.91 -19.20
C PHE A 77 7.50 7.11 -19.13
N CYS A 78 8.06 8.33 -19.12
CA CYS A 78 7.29 9.57 -19.02
C CYS A 78 6.67 10.02 -20.35
N GLN A 79 7.05 9.40 -21.48
CA GLN A 79 6.61 9.77 -22.83
C GLN A 79 6.85 11.25 -23.16
N CYS A 80 8.00 11.79 -22.72
CA CYS A 80 8.30 13.21 -22.81
C CYS A 80 9.64 13.49 -23.51
N GLN A 81 9.78 14.71 -24.03
CA GLN A 81 11.06 15.22 -24.51
C GLN A 81 11.94 15.57 -23.31
N LEU A 82 13.10 14.92 -23.21
CA LEU A 82 14.01 15.08 -22.08
C LEU A 82 15.24 15.91 -22.47
N SER A 83 15.55 16.92 -21.68
CA SER A 83 16.81 17.65 -21.71
C SER A 83 17.55 17.42 -20.39
N VAL A 84 18.84 17.05 -20.47
CA VAL A 84 19.69 16.83 -19.29
C VAL A 84 20.86 17.80 -19.28
N GLY A 85 21.11 18.41 -18.13
CA GLY A 85 22.22 19.32 -17.90
C GLY A 85 23.52 18.60 -17.57
N SER A 86 24.63 19.32 -17.65
CA SER A 86 25.94 18.89 -17.15
C SER A 86 26.17 19.50 -15.77
N ALA A 87 25.73 18.83 -14.70
CA ALA A 87 25.96 19.33 -13.34
C ALA A 87 27.46 19.29 -12.96
N ALA A 88 27.95 20.34 -12.30
CA ALA A 88 29.33 20.43 -11.83
C ALA A 88 29.64 19.48 -10.64
N HIS A 89 28.61 19.04 -9.92
CA HIS A 89 28.72 18.13 -8.78
C HIS A 89 27.70 17.00 -8.89
N SER A 90 28.18 15.75 -8.80
CA SER A 90 27.30 14.58 -8.71
C SER A 90 26.82 14.39 -7.27
N ILE A 91 25.50 14.30 -7.08
CA ILE A 91 24.87 13.84 -5.82
C ILE A 91 24.68 12.32 -5.80
N THR A 92 25.02 11.65 -6.90
CA THR A 92 24.87 10.20 -7.05
C THR A 92 26.23 9.52 -6.93
N SER A 93 26.22 8.32 -6.36
CA SER A 93 27.41 7.47 -6.26
C SER A 93 27.29 6.25 -7.18
N GLU A 94 28.42 5.87 -7.77
CA GLU A 94 28.58 4.60 -8.48
C GLU A 94 28.93 3.51 -7.46
N VAL A 95 27.92 3.05 -6.70
CA VAL A 95 28.09 1.88 -5.83
C VAL A 95 27.48 0.67 -6.54
N PRO A 96 28.17 -0.48 -6.62
CA PRO A 96 27.55 -1.72 -7.06
C PRO A 96 26.30 -1.97 -6.22
N ASN A 97 25.18 -2.31 -6.86
CA ASN A 97 23.96 -2.66 -6.15
C ASN A 97 24.24 -3.95 -5.37
N ALA A 98 24.60 -3.84 -4.09
CA ALA A 98 24.88 -4.97 -3.23
C ALA A 98 23.54 -5.60 -2.83
N LYS A 99 23.00 -6.41 -3.74
CA LYS A 99 21.81 -7.23 -3.51
C LYS A 99 22.09 -8.21 -2.38
N CYS A 100 21.35 -8.10 -1.29
CA CYS A 100 21.53 -8.91 -0.07
C CYS A 100 20.33 -9.83 0.22
N GLY A 101 19.34 -9.89 -0.67
CA GLY A 101 18.11 -10.66 -0.45
C GLY A 101 17.09 -9.98 0.47
N ASN A 102 17.27 -8.70 0.80
CA ASN A 102 16.37 -7.98 1.72
C ASN A 102 15.06 -7.58 1.03
N ILE A 103 14.00 -7.53 1.83
CA ILE A 103 12.64 -7.14 1.42
C ILE A 103 12.33 -5.78 2.04
N GLY A 104 12.07 -4.77 1.21
CA GLY A 104 11.64 -3.45 1.66
C GLY A 104 10.12 -3.39 1.73
N LEU A 105 9.54 -3.36 2.93
CA LEU A 105 8.10 -3.17 3.12
C LEU A 105 7.78 -1.69 3.29
N SER A 106 7.01 -1.12 2.35
CA SER A 106 6.36 0.19 2.53
C SER A 106 5.31 0.08 3.64
N PHE A 107 5.69 0.50 4.85
CA PHE A 107 4.97 0.28 6.09
C PHE A 107 4.24 1.55 6.54
N SER A 108 2.92 1.45 6.74
CA SER A 108 2.07 2.57 7.20
C SER A 108 1.58 2.41 8.63
N GLY A 109 1.88 1.30 9.31
CA GLY A 109 1.33 0.99 10.63
C GLY A 109 -0.16 0.65 10.63
N GLY A 110 -0.78 0.56 9.44
CA GLY A 110 -2.15 0.07 9.31
C GLY A 110 -2.25 -1.45 9.35
N PHE A 111 -3.44 -1.97 9.66
CA PHE A 111 -3.68 -3.42 9.79
C PHE A 111 -3.13 -4.21 8.60
N ASP A 112 -3.29 -3.68 7.39
CA ASP A 112 -2.86 -4.33 6.15
C ASP A 112 -1.32 -4.38 6.04
N SER A 113 -0.62 -3.31 6.43
CA SER A 113 0.85 -3.27 6.48
C SER A 113 1.44 -4.05 7.66
N ILE A 114 0.72 -4.13 8.78
CA ILE A 114 1.07 -4.98 9.92
C ILE A 114 0.94 -6.45 9.52
N ALA A 115 -0.18 -6.83 8.91
CA ALA A 115 -0.36 -8.17 8.37
C ALA A 115 0.76 -8.53 7.38
N ALA A 116 1.10 -7.62 6.47
CA ALA A 116 2.24 -7.86 5.57
C ALA A 116 3.55 -8.06 6.32
N LYS A 117 3.88 -7.21 7.32
CA LYS A 117 5.08 -7.38 8.16
C LYS A 117 5.14 -8.77 8.80
N GLU A 118 4.04 -9.22 9.40
CA GLU A 118 3.99 -10.48 10.13
C GLU A 118 4.06 -11.72 9.21
N LEU A 119 3.60 -11.57 7.97
CA LEU A 119 3.64 -12.62 6.95
C LEU A 119 4.96 -12.70 6.17
N LEU A 120 5.82 -11.68 6.26
CA LEU A 120 7.16 -11.72 5.67
C LEU A 120 8.18 -12.38 6.60
N ASP A 121 9.35 -12.70 6.04
CA ASP A 121 10.50 -13.19 6.78
C ASP A 121 11.11 -12.04 7.62
N PRO A 122 11.05 -12.09 8.97
CA PRO A 122 11.50 -11.01 9.84
C PRO A 122 13.02 -10.77 9.73
N ASP A 123 13.80 -11.77 9.35
CA ASP A 123 15.26 -11.64 9.24
C ASP A 123 15.68 -10.91 7.97
N LYS A 124 14.79 -10.81 6.98
CA LYS A 124 15.03 -10.14 5.69
C LYS A 124 14.24 -8.86 5.50
N THR A 125 13.24 -8.62 6.35
CA THR A 125 12.29 -7.52 6.15
C THR A 125 12.79 -6.24 6.80
N ILE A 126 12.90 -5.20 5.99
CA ILE A 126 13.19 -3.84 6.44
C ILE A 126 11.91 -3.02 6.27
N LEU A 127 11.49 -2.36 7.34
CA LEU A 127 10.31 -1.49 7.32
C LEU A 127 10.71 -0.08 6.86
N ILE A 128 10.01 0.48 5.88
CA ILE A 128 10.22 1.84 5.38
C ILE A 128 8.91 2.60 5.45
N SER A 129 8.89 3.71 6.18
CA SER A 129 7.68 4.51 6.41
C SER A 129 7.84 5.91 5.83
N LEU A 130 6.85 6.37 5.05
CA LEU A 130 6.83 7.72 4.50
C LEU A 130 6.09 8.65 5.46
N ASP A 131 6.77 9.67 5.97
CA ASP A 131 6.16 10.76 6.74
C ASP A 131 5.82 11.91 5.79
N PHE A 132 4.54 12.07 5.49
CA PHE A 132 4.04 13.15 4.63
C PHE A 132 3.79 14.47 5.39
N GLY A 133 3.88 14.47 6.72
CA GLY A 133 3.47 15.59 7.57
C GLY A 133 2.00 15.98 7.38
N GLY A 134 1.68 17.25 7.69
CA GLY A 134 0.34 17.81 7.51
C GLY A 134 -0.76 16.96 8.19
N ARG A 135 -1.81 16.62 7.45
CA ARG A 135 -2.91 15.78 7.96
C ARG A 135 -2.49 14.34 8.32
N PHE A 136 -1.31 13.90 7.89
CA PHE A 136 -0.75 12.56 8.15
C PHE A 136 0.29 12.56 9.26
N ALA A 137 0.59 13.69 9.90
CA ALA A 137 1.62 13.78 10.93
C ALA A 137 1.41 12.83 12.13
N ARG A 138 0.17 12.42 12.38
CA ARG A 138 -0.19 11.42 13.39
C ARG A 138 0.30 10.00 13.08
N GLU A 139 0.50 9.66 11.79
CA GLU A 139 1.08 8.37 11.39
C GLU A 139 2.55 8.28 11.82
N ALA A 140 3.29 9.40 11.72
CA ALA A 140 4.70 9.45 12.11
C ALA A 140 4.93 9.05 13.58
N VAL A 141 4.05 9.48 14.49
CA VAL A 141 4.12 9.11 15.92
C VAL A 141 3.92 7.60 16.11
N PHE A 142 3.06 6.98 15.30
CA PHE A 142 2.83 5.54 15.40
C PHE A 142 4.02 4.72 14.91
N PHE A 143 4.79 5.25 13.94
CA PHE A 143 5.98 4.58 13.41
C PHE A 143 7.07 4.35 14.47
N ASP A 144 7.12 5.17 15.54
CA ASP A 144 8.09 5.03 16.64
C ASP A 144 7.96 3.71 17.41
N ASN A 145 6.83 3.01 17.28
CA ASN A 145 6.63 1.68 17.85
C ASN A 145 7.32 0.56 17.05
N PHE A 146 7.93 0.90 15.90
CA PHE A 146 8.52 -0.05 14.97
C PHE A 146 9.92 0.41 14.54
N PRO A 147 10.86 -0.51 14.26
CA PRO A 147 12.21 -0.17 13.79
C PRO A 147 12.19 0.23 12.30
N THR A 148 11.56 1.36 11.98
CA THR A 148 11.37 1.82 10.60
C THR A 148 12.50 2.73 10.13
N LEU A 149 12.82 2.64 8.83
CA LEU A 149 13.46 3.75 8.13
C LEU A 149 12.37 4.77 7.79
N THR A 150 12.27 5.82 8.58
CA THR A 150 11.35 6.94 8.30
C THR A 150 11.95 7.86 7.24
N VAL A 151 11.12 8.23 6.26
CA VAL A 151 11.47 9.16 5.18
C VAL A 151 10.43 10.28 5.13
N ARG A 152 10.82 11.47 5.58
CA ARG A 152 9.95 12.66 5.54
C ARG A 152 9.97 13.29 4.15
N THR A 153 8.82 13.65 3.62
CA THR A 153 8.68 14.25 2.29
C THR A 153 7.46 15.17 2.16
N ASN A 154 7.48 16.11 1.21
CA ASN A 154 6.37 17.01 0.91
C ASN A 154 5.54 16.64 -0.34
N LEU A 155 5.79 15.50 -0.99
CA LEU A 155 5.11 15.11 -2.23
C LEU A 155 3.57 15.12 -2.18
N VAL A 156 3.00 14.83 -1.00
CA VAL A 156 1.54 14.80 -0.86
C VAL A 156 0.95 16.22 -0.81
N THR A 157 1.57 17.11 -0.04
CA THR A 157 1.23 18.54 0.04
C THR A 157 1.28 19.18 -1.34
N GLU A 158 2.31 18.85 -2.12
CA GLU A 158 2.55 19.40 -3.46
C GLU A 158 1.78 18.66 -4.57
N LYS A 159 0.97 17.66 -4.21
CA LYS A 159 0.10 16.87 -5.12
C LYS A 159 0.80 15.98 -6.16
N PHE A 160 2.12 15.81 -6.09
CA PHE A 160 2.88 14.94 -7.02
C PHE A 160 2.61 13.44 -6.81
N HIS A 161 2.06 13.05 -5.66
CA HIS A 161 1.55 11.68 -5.42
C HIS A 161 0.45 11.22 -6.40
N ARG A 162 -0.16 12.14 -7.15
CA ARG A 162 -1.26 11.84 -8.07
C ARG A 162 -0.80 11.26 -9.40
N HIS A 163 0.47 11.42 -9.76
CA HIS A 163 0.97 11.02 -11.07
C HIS A 163 1.27 9.53 -11.17
N SER A 164 1.51 8.86 -10.04
CA SER A 164 1.74 7.42 -9.99
C SER A 164 1.45 6.85 -8.61
N TRP A 165 0.78 5.70 -8.55
CA TRP A 165 0.56 4.95 -7.29
C TRP A 165 1.87 4.52 -6.61
N ALA A 166 2.95 4.37 -7.39
CA ALA A 166 4.25 3.91 -6.92
C ALA A 166 4.98 4.94 -6.05
N PHE A 167 4.41 6.13 -5.83
CA PHE A 167 4.97 7.13 -4.91
C PHE A 167 5.19 6.57 -3.50
N MET A 168 4.36 5.60 -3.07
CA MET A 168 4.50 4.90 -1.79
C MET A 168 5.80 4.07 -1.69
N ALA A 169 6.44 3.76 -2.81
CA ALA A 169 7.69 3.00 -2.87
C ALA A 169 8.94 3.90 -2.81
N LEU A 170 8.79 5.22 -2.90
CA LEU A 170 9.93 6.13 -3.12
C LEU A 170 10.98 6.10 -2.02
N GLY A 171 10.57 5.93 -0.76
CA GLY A 171 11.50 5.75 0.35
C GLY A 171 12.35 4.49 0.18
N ALA A 172 11.71 3.37 -0.18
CA ALA A 172 12.39 2.09 -0.41
C ALA A 172 13.27 2.14 -1.67
N ILE A 173 12.80 2.76 -2.75
CA ILE A 173 13.55 2.93 -4.00
C ILE A 173 14.84 3.73 -3.76
N LEU A 174 14.74 4.91 -3.14
CA LEU A 174 15.90 5.76 -2.87
C LEU A 174 16.91 5.08 -1.96
N ALA A 175 16.43 4.37 -0.92
CA ALA A 175 17.29 3.68 0.04
C ALA A 175 17.75 2.29 -0.44
N SER A 176 17.20 1.76 -1.55
CA SER A 176 17.45 0.38 -2.00
C SER A 176 18.93 -0.02 -2.10
N PRO A 177 19.87 0.83 -2.57
CA PRO A 177 21.28 0.44 -2.64
C PRO A 177 21.93 0.32 -1.26
N THR A 178 21.48 1.13 -0.29
CA THR A 178 22.01 1.12 1.08
C THR A 178 21.47 -0.07 1.87
N LEU A 179 20.21 -0.41 1.62
CA LEU A 179 19.50 -1.46 2.32
C LEU A 179 19.69 -2.84 1.67
N GLY A 180 20.32 -2.91 0.49
CA GLY A 180 20.51 -4.15 -0.27
C GLY A 180 19.19 -4.82 -0.62
N LEU A 181 18.19 -4.03 -1.04
CA LEU A 181 16.84 -4.53 -1.35
C LEU A 181 16.84 -5.26 -2.68
N ASP A 182 16.20 -6.43 -2.68
CA ASP A 182 15.91 -7.22 -3.89
C ASP A 182 14.42 -7.24 -4.22
N VAL A 183 13.58 -7.06 -3.20
CA VAL A 183 12.14 -7.18 -3.30
C VAL A 183 11.48 -5.97 -2.62
N LEU A 184 10.49 -5.39 -3.29
CA LEU A 184 9.56 -4.43 -2.71
C LEU A 184 8.28 -5.14 -2.26
N SER A 185 7.76 -4.76 -1.09
CA SER A 185 6.50 -5.26 -0.57
C SER A 185 5.62 -4.11 -0.09
N PHE A 186 4.31 -4.32 -0.17
CA PHE A 186 3.28 -3.41 0.30
C PHE A 186 2.25 -4.18 1.14
N GLY A 187 1.50 -3.44 1.96
CA GLY A 187 0.31 -3.96 2.66
C GLY A 187 -0.90 -4.17 1.73
N SER A 188 -0.70 -4.57 0.47
CA SER A 188 -1.81 -4.79 -0.47
C SER A 188 -2.53 -6.09 -0.13
N ILE A 189 -3.84 -5.99 0.11
CA ILE A 189 -4.78 -7.08 0.36
C ILE A 189 -5.63 -7.38 -0.87
N LEU A 190 -6.51 -8.37 -0.77
CA LEU A 190 -7.43 -8.76 -1.85
C LEU A 190 -8.24 -7.57 -2.36
N GLU A 191 -8.72 -6.71 -1.46
CA GLU A 191 -9.53 -5.54 -1.75
C GLU A 191 -8.74 -4.32 -2.26
N ALA A 192 -7.41 -4.43 -2.41
CA ALA A 192 -6.60 -3.32 -2.92
C ALA A 192 -7.00 -2.88 -4.34
N SER A 193 -7.66 -3.74 -5.10
CA SER A 193 -8.20 -3.44 -6.43
C SER A 193 -9.37 -4.38 -6.76
N PRO A 194 -10.42 -3.92 -7.44
CA PRO A 194 -11.47 -4.80 -7.98
C PRO A 194 -10.93 -5.93 -8.86
N GLN A 195 -9.87 -5.68 -9.63
CA GLN A 195 -9.26 -6.69 -10.50
C GLN A 195 -8.67 -7.87 -9.71
N ASN A 196 -8.14 -7.64 -8.50
CA ASN A 196 -7.70 -8.75 -7.65
C ASN A 196 -8.86 -9.68 -7.28
N MET A 197 -10.07 -9.13 -7.13
CA MET A 197 -11.24 -9.93 -6.77
C MET A 197 -11.90 -10.60 -7.99
N LEU A 198 -11.96 -9.89 -9.11
CA LEU A 198 -12.67 -10.34 -10.30
C LEU A 198 -11.85 -11.29 -11.18
N SER A 199 -10.52 -11.18 -11.17
CA SER A 199 -9.67 -11.99 -12.03
C SER A 199 -9.45 -13.39 -11.44
N ALA A 200 -10.27 -14.33 -11.89
CA ALA A 200 -10.11 -15.76 -11.63
C ALA A 200 -9.18 -16.40 -12.66
N GLY A 201 -7.87 -16.11 -12.64
CA GLY A 201 -6.97 -16.80 -13.56
C GLY A 201 -5.46 -16.63 -13.32
N PRO A 202 -4.66 -17.62 -13.74
CA PRO A 202 -3.19 -17.56 -13.79
C PRO A 202 -2.66 -16.52 -14.80
N ASP A 203 -3.51 -16.07 -15.74
CA ASP A 203 -3.17 -15.10 -16.81
C ASP A 203 -3.15 -13.64 -16.35
N MET A 204 -3.27 -13.38 -15.05
CA MET A 204 -2.93 -12.07 -14.51
C MET A 204 -1.40 -11.98 -14.51
N ASP A 205 -0.86 -11.55 -15.66
CA ASP A 205 0.53 -11.20 -15.87
C ASP A 205 1.06 -10.58 -14.57
N THR A 206 2.18 -11.12 -14.08
CA THR A 206 2.97 -10.49 -13.03
C THR A 206 3.24 -9.08 -13.52
N THR A 207 2.48 -8.11 -13.03
CA THR A 207 2.53 -6.74 -13.53
C THR A 207 3.84 -6.14 -13.06
N ASN A 208 4.91 -6.42 -13.81
CA ASN A 208 6.18 -5.76 -13.65
C ASN A 208 5.92 -4.28 -13.87
N PHE A 209 6.03 -3.51 -12.79
CA PHE A 209 5.99 -2.08 -12.91
C PHE A 209 7.33 -1.65 -13.52
N PRO A 210 7.37 -0.96 -14.68
CA PRO A 210 8.62 -0.73 -15.42
C PRO A 210 9.73 -0.07 -14.60
N VAL A 211 9.38 0.75 -13.61
CA VAL A 211 10.35 1.36 -12.70
C VAL A 211 11.03 0.33 -11.80
N PHE A 212 10.31 -0.67 -11.32
CA PHE A 212 10.90 -1.73 -10.47
C PHE A 212 11.83 -2.61 -11.31
N GLU A 213 11.41 -2.96 -12.53
CA GLU A 213 12.24 -3.72 -13.49
C GLU A 213 13.53 -2.97 -13.85
N PHE A 214 13.47 -1.66 -14.09
CA PHE A 214 14.64 -0.83 -14.38
C PHE A 214 15.67 -0.83 -13.24
N LEU A 215 15.20 -0.91 -11.99
CA LEU A 215 16.01 -1.04 -10.79
C LEU A 215 16.46 -2.49 -10.53
N GLY A 216 15.92 -3.46 -11.26
CA GLY A 216 16.09 -4.89 -11.00
C GLY A 216 15.49 -5.32 -9.67
N LEU A 217 14.42 -4.67 -9.22
CA LEU A 217 13.69 -5.02 -8.01
C LEU A 217 12.49 -5.90 -8.38
N ASP A 218 12.37 -7.04 -7.72
CA ASP A 218 11.14 -7.82 -7.74
C ASP A 218 10.11 -7.17 -6.79
N TRP A 219 8.88 -7.64 -6.84
CA TRP A 219 7.85 -7.20 -5.90
C TRP A 219 6.94 -8.35 -5.49
N TYR A 220 6.54 -8.35 -4.23
CA TYR A 220 5.75 -9.42 -3.63
C TYR A 220 4.92 -8.85 -2.49
N ASN A 221 3.61 -9.11 -2.51
CA ASN A 221 2.68 -8.68 -1.48
C ASN A 221 2.13 -9.92 -0.74
N PRO A 222 2.57 -10.20 0.50
CA PRO A 222 2.23 -11.42 1.23
C PRO A 222 0.75 -11.49 1.64
N ALA A 223 0.11 -10.33 1.80
CA ALA A 223 -1.28 -10.22 2.24
C ALA A 223 -2.28 -10.19 1.07
N LEU A 224 -1.83 -10.30 -0.18
CA LEU A 224 -2.67 -10.09 -1.37
C LEU A 224 -3.84 -11.08 -1.48
N GLY A 225 -3.69 -12.27 -0.89
CA GLY A 225 -4.72 -13.31 -0.88
C GLY A 225 -5.70 -13.26 0.29
N ILE A 226 -5.53 -12.34 1.26
CA ILE A 226 -6.43 -12.21 2.41
C ILE A 226 -7.29 -10.96 2.29
N THR A 227 -8.45 -10.98 2.95
CA THR A 227 -9.35 -9.83 3.04
C THR A 227 -8.88 -8.82 4.09
N GLU A 228 -9.56 -7.67 4.17
CA GLU A 228 -9.37 -6.70 5.27
C GLU A 228 -9.73 -7.29 6.64
N VAL A 229 -10.58 -8.32 6.69
CA VAL A 229 -10.87 -9.08 7.91
C VAL A 229 -9.66 -9.92 8.29
N GLY A 230 -9.04 -10.60 7.34
CA GLY A 230 -7.82 -11.36 7.57
C GLY A 230 -6.66 -10.51 8.08
N SER A 231 -6.48 -9.30 7.54
CA SER A 231 -5.44 -8.40 8.03
C SER A 231 -5.71 -7.89 9.45
N ALA A 232 -6.98 -7.61 9.78
CA ALA A 232 -7.40 -7.23 11.13
C ALA A 232 -7.21 -8.39 12.14
N ILE A 233 -7.48 -9.63 11.74
CA ILE A 233 -7.22 -10.83 12.57
C ILE A 233 -5.73 -10.93 12.91
N ILE A 234 -4.84 -10.76 11.93
CA ILE A 234 -3.40 -10.81 12.17
C ILE A 234 -2.98 -9.68 13.11
N ALA A 235 -3.37 -8.45 12.83
CA ALA A 235 -3.03 -7.29 13.66
C ALA A 235 -3.51 -7.45 15.11
N ALA A 236 -4.73 -8.00 15.31
CA ALA A 236 -5.30 -8.24 16.63
C ALA A 236 -4.49 -9.26 17.45
N GLN A 237 -3.91 -10.26 16.80
CA GLN A 237 -3.09 -11.27 17.46
C GLN A 237 -1.66 -10.80 17.74
N THR A 238 -1.12 -9.87 16.94
CA THR A 238 0.31 -9.49 17.02
C THR A 238 0.58 -8.20 17.76
N ILE A 239 -0.34 -7.23 17.72
CA ILE A 239 -0.15 -5.92 18.36
C ILE A 239 -1.39 -5.47 19.16
N PRO A 240 -2.01 -6.33 19.99
CA PRO A 240 -3.28 -6.02 20.66
C PRO A 240 -3.24 -4.70 21.45
N ASP A 241 -2.11 -4.40 22.08
CA ASP A 241 -1.91 -3.20 22.91
C ASP A 241 -1.74 -1.91 22.08
N LEU A 242 -1.44 -2.01 20.78
CA LEU A 242 -1.23 -0.87 19.88
C LEU A 242 -2.40 -0.63 18.93
N LEU A 243 -3.47 -1.43 19.00
CA LEU A 243 -4.60 -1.33 18.06
C LEU A 243 -5.32 0.02 18.11
N ASP A 244 -5.52 0.58 19.30
CA ASP A 244 -6.19 1.88 19.47
C ASP A 244 -5.36 3.02 18.87
N ASP A 245 -4.04 2.97 19.03
CA ASP A 245 -3.12 3.94 18.45
C ASP A 245 -3.00 3.77 16.93
N SER A 246 -3.04 2.53 16.44
CA SER A 246 -3.15 2.22 15.00
C SER A 246 -4.44 2.80 14.42
N LEU A 247 -5.59 2.65 15.08
CA LEU A 247 -6.85 3.26 14.62
C LEU A 247 -6.77 4.79 14.53
N LYS A 248 -6.26 5.44 15.58
CA LYS A 248 -6.13 6.91 15.64
C LYS A 248 -5.17 7.46 14.60
N SER A 249 -4.11 6.71 14.27
CA SER A 249 -3.13 7.15 13.27
C SER A 249 -3.72 7.10 11.85
N LEU A 250 -4.45 6.03 11.52
CA LEU A 250 -4.91 5.72 10.16
C LEU A 250 -6.12 6.53 9.68
N ALA A 251 -6.95 7.05 10.58
CA ALA A 251 -8.22 7.66 10.21
C ALA A 251 -8.59 8.85 11.10
N GLU A 252 -9.22 9.85 10.48
CA GLU A 252 -9.65 11.05 11.22
C GLU A 252 -10.87 10.72 12.09
N PRO A 253 -10.96 11.34 13.28
CA PRO A 253 -12.17 11.27 14.10
C PRO A 253 -13.43 11.60 13.29
N GLY A 254 -14.47 10.78 13.42
CA GLY A 254 -15.76 10.98 12.74
C GLY A 254 -15.81 10.51 11.28
N THR A 255 -14.73 9.93 10.74
CA THR A 255 -14.73 9.41 9.37
C THR A 255 -15.28 7.99 9.27
N GLU A 256 -15.79 7.66 8.08
CA GLU A 256 -16.18 6.29 7.72
C GLU A 256 -15.03 5.31 7.89
N LYS A 257 -13.84 5.68 7.40
CA LYS A 257 -12.64 4.86 7.51
C LYS A 257 -12.36 4.45 8.97
N LEU A 258 -12.49 5.38 9.93
CA LEU A 258 -12.27 5.09 11.35
C LEU A 258 -13.30 4.09 11.87
N TYR A 259 -14.59 4.31 11.57
CA TYR A 259 -15.66 3.41 11.99
C TYR A 259 -15.50 2.01 11.39
N ARG A 260 -15.22 1.90 10.08
CA ARG A 260 -14.99 0.63 9.40
C ARG A 260 -13.80 -0.14 10.00
N LYS A 261 -12.68 0.53 10.27
CA LYS A 261 -11.52 -0.10 10.92
C LYS A 261 -11.84 -0.53 12.36
N TRP A 262 -12.63 0.23 13.11
CA TRP A 262 -13.09 -0.21 14.43
C TRP A 262 -14.01 -1.46 14.35
N VAL A 263 -14.94 -1.50 13.39
CA VAL A 263 -15.80 -2.68 13.17
C VAL A 263 -14.97 -3.92 12.83
N LEU A 264 -13.89 -3.76 12.06
CA LEU A 264 -12.97 -4.87 11.78
C LEU A 264 -12.32 -5.44 13.04
N LEU A 265 -12.01 -4.61 14.05
CA LEU A 265 -11.53 -5.12 15.33
C LEU A 265 -12.61 -5.89 16.08
N LYS A 266 -13.89 -5.48 15.99
CA LYS A 266 -14.99 -6.27 16.54
C LYS A 266 -15.16 -7.62 15.86
N LEU A 267 -14.97 -7.67 14.54
CA LEU A 267 -14.94 -8.93 13.80
C LEU A 267 -13.72 -9.80 14.19
N ALA A 268 -12.54 -9.20 14.38
CA ALA A 268 -11.35 -9.91 14.83
C ALA A 268 -11.47 -10.43 16.27
N GLU A 269 -12.09 -9.68 17.18
CA GLU A 269 -12.42 -10.09 18.55
C GLU A 269 -13.34 -11.33 18.55
N LEU A 270 -14.36 -11.37 17.68
CA LEU A 270 -15.21 -12.55 17.51
C LEU A 270 -14.45 -13.77 16.98
N PHE A 271 -13.53 -13.58 16.04
CA PHE A 271 -12.76 -14.67 15.45
C PHE A 271 -11.72 -15.23 16.43
N THR A 272 -10.96 -14.35 17.08
CA THR A 272 -9.83 -14.72 17.94
C THR A 272 -10.27 -15.10 19.36
N GLY A 273 -11.44 -14.64 19.80
CA GLY A 273 -11.88 -14.73 21.19
C GLY A 273 -11.06 -13.84 22.14
N LEU A 274 -10.18 -12.99 21.63
CA LEU A 274 -9.34 -12.10 22.44
C LEU A 274 -10.09 -10.79 22.70
N PRO A 275 -10.20 -10.35 23.97
CA PRO A 275 -10.79 -9.05 24.27
C PRO A 275 -9.88 -7.93 23.75
N LEU A 276 -10.39 -7.12 22.82
CA LEU A 276 -9.60 -6.03 22.21
C LEU A 276 -9.96 -4.69 22.84
N GLN A 277 -8.96 -4.00 23.39
CA GLN A 277 -9.12 -2.68 23.99
C GLN A 277 -9.05 -1.57 22.93
N ALA A 278 -10.02 -1.56 22.01
CA ALA A 278 -10.15 -0.51 21.01
C ALA A 278 -11.30 0.45 21.37
N THR A 279 -11.00 1.74 21.48
CA THR A 279 -11.98 2.76 21.82
C THR A 279 -13.02 2.88 20.71
N GLU A 280 -14.29 2.78 21.06
CA GLU A 280 -15.36 3.02 20.10
C GLU A 280 -15.32 4.48 19.61
N PRO A 281 -15.38 4.72 18.29
CA PRO A 281 -15.47 6.06 17.75
C PRO A 281 -16.67 6.83 18.31
N ARG A 282 -16.43 8.06 18.77
CA ARG A 282 -17.49 8.91 19.33
C ARG A 282 -18.57 9.21 18.27
N LYS A 283 -19.83 9.17 18.70
CA LYS A 283 -20.98 9.61 17.90
C LYS A 283 -20.93 11.13 17.66
N PRO A 284 -21.48 11.63 16.53
CA PRO A 284 -22.21 10.88 15.51
C PRO A 284 -21.28 10.06 14.62
N TYR A 285 -21.74 8.85 14.26
CA TYR A 285 -21.12 8.08 13.18
C TYR A 285 -21.20 8.86 11.85
N PRO A 286 -20.46 8.43 10.81
CA PRO A 286 -20.45 9.11 9.52
C PRO A 286 -21.86 9.42 9.03
N GLN A 287 -22.11 10.67 8.66
CA GLN A 287 -23.44 11.09 8.19
C GLN A 287 -23.72 10.59 6.75
N HIS A 288 -22.65 10.30 5.99
CA HIS A 288 -22.74 9.86 4.60
C HIS A 288 -22.62 8.34 4.51
N ARG A 289 -23.76 7.69 4.33
CA ARG A 289 -23.82 6.27 3.97
C ARG A 289 -23.58 6.13 2.47
N LEU A 290 -22.80 5.13 2.07
CA LEU A 290 -22.62 4.79 0.67
C LEU A 290 -23.88 4.07 0.16
N PRO A 291 -24.51 4.54 -0.93
CA PRO A 291 -25.57 3.78 -1.58
C PRO A 291 -25.00 2.46 -2.13
N PHE A 292 -25.72 1.36 -1.95
CA PHE A 292 -25.30 0.07 -2.47
C PHE A 292 -25.06 0.13 -3.99
N GLY A 293 -24.04 -0.57 -4.47
CA GLY A 293 -23.60 -0.53 -5.88
C GLY A 293 -22.64 0.61 -6.25
N THR A 294 -22.38 1.59 -5.36
CA THR A 294 -21.43 2.70 -5.63
C THR A 294 -19.95 2.39 -5.37
N SER A 295 -19.63 1.33 -4.62
CA SER A 295 -18.25 0.94 -4.31
C SER A 295 -18.15 -0.57 -4.14
N PHE A 296 -17.53 -1.25 -5.09
CA PHE A 296 -17.41 -2.69 -5.10
C PHE A 296 -16.71 -3.22 -3.84
N VAL A 297 -15.54 -2.64 -3.52
CA VAL A 297 -14.70 -3.00 -2.37
C VAL A 297 -15.42 -2.76 -1.04
N SER A 298 -16.00 -1.56 -0.88
CA SER A 298 -16.70 -1.19 0.36
C SER A 298 -17.89 -2.13 0.63
N HIS A 299 -18.66 -2.46 -0.40
CA HIS A 299 -19.84 -3.28 -0.23
C HIS A 299 -19.51 -4.75 0.08
N LEU A 300 -18.37 -5.28 -0.38
CA LEU A 300 -17.95 -6.63 -0.04
C LEU A 300 -17.92 -6.85 1.48
N LEU A 301 -17.19 -5.99 2.21
CA LEU A 301 -17.09 -6.09 3.67
C LEU A 301 -18.45 -5.96 4.39
N SER A 302 -19.38 -5.21 3.80
CA SER A 302 -20.70 -4.98 4.39
C SER A 302 -21.54 -6.27 4.54
N PHE A 303 -21.31 -7.26 3.68
CA PHE A 303 -21.98 -8.57 3.76
C PHE A 303 -21.56 -9.28 5.06
N TYR A 304 -20.26 -9.32 5.30
CA TYR A 304 -19.70 -9.97 6.47
C TYR A 304 -20.01 -9.23 7.78
N MET A 305 -19.99 -7.89 7.75
CA MET A 305 -20.44 -7.06 8.87
C MET A 305 -21.87 -7.40 9.28
N GLN A 306 -22.80 -7.47 8.31
CA GLN A 306 -24.18 -7.85 8.58
C GLN A 306 -24.29 -9.27 9.12
N LYS A 307 -23.57 -10.24 8.52
CA LYS A 307 -23.63 -11.64 8.95
C LYS A 307 -23.22 -11.83 10.40
N LYS A 308 -22.16 -11.16 10.83
CA LYS A 308 -21.55 -11.40 12.16
C LYS A 308 -22.00 -10.42 13.24
N LEU A 309 -22.35 -9.18 12.87
CA LEU A 309 -22.67 -8.10 13.82
C LEU A 309 -24.08 -7.54 13.65
N GLY A 310 -24.82 -7.96 12.62
CA GLY A 310 -26.19 -7.55 12.35
C GLY A 310 -26.33 -6.33 11.43
N ALA A 311 -27.52 -6.18 10.87
CA ALA A 311 -27.88 -5.12 9.91
C ALA A 311 -27.62 -3.70 10.43
N GLN A 312 -27.83 -3.46 11.73
CA GLN A 312 -27.63 -2.16 12.36
C GLN A 312 -26.19 -1.65 12.27
N VAL A 313 -25.20 -2.53 12.31
CA VAL A 313 -23.78 -2.15 12.19
C VAL A 313 -23.45 -1.78 10.75
N ARG A 314 -23.95 -2.55 9.79
CA ARG A 314 -23.84 -2.28 8.35
C ARG A 314 -24.53 -0.97 7.97
N ASP A 315 -25.72 -0.70 8.49
CA ASP A 315 -26.55 0.46 8.12
C ASP A 315 -25.93 1.81 8.48
N ILE A 316 -24.91 1.80 9.34
CA ILE A 316 -24.10 3.00 9.61
C ILE A 316 -23.22 3.35 8.39
N PHE A 317 -22.88 2.37 7.56
CA PHE A 317 -21.98 2.53 6.42
C PHE A 317 -22.67 2.46 5.06
N VAL A 318 -23.64 1.56 4.90
CA VAL A 318 -24.31 1.29 3.61
C VAL A 318 -25.78 1.69 3.67
N SER A 319 -26.30 2.21 2.57
CA SER A 319 -27.72 2.51 2.39
C SER A 319 -28.27 1.81 1.14
N GLN A 320 -29.60 1.66 1.06
CA GLN A 320 -30.28 1.10 -0.11
C GLN A 320 -29.84 -0.34 -0.46
N MET A 321 -29.60 -1.17 0.56
CA MET A 321 -29.27 -2.59 0.36
C MET A 321 -30.49 -3.33 -0.23
N PRO A 322 -30.37 -4.00 -1.39
CA PRO A 322 -31.47 -4.78 -1.96
C PRO A 322 -31.87 -5.97 -1.07
N ASP A 323 -33.15 -6.32 -1.06
CA ASP A 323 -33.67 -7.44 -0.26
C ASP A 323 -33.00 -8.78 -0.62
N GLU A 324 -32.76 -9.04 -1.92
CA GLU A 324 -32.05 -10.23 -2.39
C GLU A 324 -30.64 -10.36 -1.80
N VAL A 325 -29.97 -9.24 -1.51
CA VAL A 325 -28.67 -9.25 -0.84
C VAL A 325 -28.83 -9.61 0.64
N ASN A 326 -29.88 -9.10 1.30
CA ASN A 326 -30.19 -9.49 2.69
C ASN A 326 -30.48 -10.99 2.78
N ASP A 327 -31.31 -11.52 1.89
CA ASP A 327 -31.67 -12.94 1.83
C ASP A 327 -30.44 -13.83 1.61
N PHE A 328 -29.52 -13.41 0.73
CA PHE A 328 -28.25 -14.11 0.52
C PHE A 328 -27.40 -14.13 1.80
N ILE A 329 -27.24 -12.99 2.47
CA ILE A 329 -26.41 -12.88 3.68
C ILE A 329 -26.98 -13.74 4.81
N GLU A 330 -28.30 -13.83 4.95
CA GLU A 330 -28.93 -14.67 5.97
C GLU A 330 -28.55 -16.15 5.78
N GLY A 331 -28.58 -16.64 4.54
CA GLY A 331 -28.28 -18.03 4.19
C GLY A 331 -26.80 -18.39 4.01
N ALA A 332 -25.90 -17.43 3.80
CA ALA A 332 -24.47 -17.68 3.55
C ALA A 332 -23.63 -17.77 4.83
N ASP A 333 -22.52 -18.52 4.84
CA ASP A 333 -21.60 -18.54 5.99
C ASP A 333 -20.62 -17.37 5.97
N LEU A 334 -20.15 -17.01 4.77
CA LEU A 334 -19.15 -15.99 4.47
C LEU A 334 -17.80 -16.24 5.18
N THR A 335 -17.45 -17.50 5.45
CA THR A 335 -16.19 -17.88 6.10
C THR A 335 -14.97 -17.57 5.24
N PHE A 336 -15.13 -17.35 3.94
CA PHE A 336 -14.04 -16.95 3.06
C PHE A 336 -13.36 -15.64 3.50
N PHE A 337 -14.06 -14.75 4.22
CA PHE A 337 -13.44 -13.54 4.79
C PHE A 337 -12.35 -13.86 5.83
N GLU A 338 -12.46 -14.98 6.52
CA GLU A 338 -11.54 -15.43 7.57
C GLU A 338 -10.39 -16.29 7.00
N ARG A 339 -10.38 -16.51 5.67
CA ARG A 339 -9.50 -17.44 4.96
C ARG A 339 -8.69 -16.71 3.88
N TYR A 340 -7.75 -17.41 3.25
CA TYR A 340 -6.99 -16.85 2.11
C TYR A 340 -7.37 -17.50 0.78
N ASN A 341 -7.46 -16.67 -0.24
CA ASN A 341 -7.64 -17.08 -1.63
C ASN A 341 -6.33 -17.71 -2.16
N SER A 342 -6.37 -19.03 -2.41
CA SER A 342 -5.20 -19.81 -2.80
C SER A 342 -4.67 -19.51 -4.20
N ASN A 343 -5.44 -18.86 -5.08
CA ASN A 343 -4.97 -18.48 -6.42
C ASN A 343 -3.79 -17.48 -6.33
N PHE A 344 -3.72 -16.68 -5.27
CA PHE A 344 -2.64 -15.72 -5.08
C PHE A 344 -1.30 -16.36 -4.74
N LEU A 345 -1.26 -17.64 -4.34
CA LEU A 345 0.00 -18.35 -4.09
C LEU A 345 0.87 -18.48 -5.36
N GLN A 346 0.26 -18.39 -6.54
CA GLN A 346 0.98 -18.39 -7.82
C GLN A 346 1.80 -17.12 -8.03
N LYS A 347 1.36 -15.98 -7.44
CA LYS A 347 2.08 -14.70 -7.48
C LYS A 347 3.17 -14.59 -6.42
N VAL A 348 3.30 -15.59 -5.54
CA VAL A 348 4.32 -15.63 -4.50
C VAL A 348 5.58 -16.27 -5.08
N PRO A 349 6.74 -15.59 -5.01
CA PRO A 349 8.01 -16.19 -5.40
C PRO A 349 8.21 -17.52 -4.67
N ALA A 350 8.69 -18.54 -5.40
CA ALA A 350 8.73 -19.91 -4.91
C ALA A 350 9.46 -20.04 -3.56
N GLN A 351 10.53 -19.26 -3.37
CA GLN A 351 11.32 -19.23 -2.14
C GLN A 351 10.56 -18.71 -0.91
N PHE A 352 9.50 -17.93 -1.08
CA PHE A 352 8.71 -17.37 0.03
C PHE A 352 7.43 -18.14 0.32
N ARG A 353 6.96 -18.98 -0.63
CA ARG A 353 5.63 -19.60 -0.58
C ARG A 353 5.40 -20.49 0.64
N ALA A 354 6.35 -21.37 0.97
CA ALA A 354 6.22 -22.27 2.12
C ALA A 354 6.17 -21.49 3.44
N GLY A 355 7.03 -20.48 3.59
CA GLY A 355 7.04 -19.59 4.75
C GLY A 355 5.74 -18.82 4.91
N LEU A 356 5.19 -18.28 3.81
CA LEU A 356 3.91 -17.59 3.82
C LEU A 356 2.77 -18.50 4.30
N ILE A 357 2.66 -19.72 3.74
CA ILE A 357 1.60 -20.68 4.11
C ILE A 357 1.69 -21.03 5.60
N ALA A 358 2.91 -21.28 6.10
CA ALA A 358 3.12 -21.58 7.52
C ALA A 358 2.69 -20.42 8.42
N ARG A 359 3.03 -19.16 8.04
CA ARG A 359 2.64 -17.96 8.79
C ARG A 359 1.13 -17.73 8.78
N LEU A 360 0.48 -17.84 7.61
CA LEU A 360 -0.99 -17.75 7.52
C LEU A 360 -1.66 -18.79 8.43
N ALA A 361 -1.19 -20.04 8.40
CA ALA A 361 -1.71 -21.09 9.26
C ALA A 361 -1.48 -20.81 10.76
N SER A 362 -0.36 -20.18 11.15
CA SER A 362 -0.12 -19.80 12.55
C SER A 362 -1.10 -18.75 13.08
N PHE A 363 -1.74 -17.96 12.20
CA PHE A 363 -2.81 -17.03 12.55
C PHE A 363 -4.20 -17.64 12.45
N GLY A 364 -4.32 -18.94 12.14
CA GLY A 364 -5.58 -19.62 11.90
C GLY A 364 -6.20 -19.33 10.52
N ILE A 365 -5.47 -18.68 9.62
CA ILE A 365 -5.96 -18.32 8.29
C ILE A 365 -5.63 -19.47 7.32
N LEU A 366 -6.68 -20.21 6.95
CA LEU A 366 -6.60 -21.40 6.10
C LEU A 366 -6.96 -21.07 4.64
N PRO A 367 -6.62 -21.93 3.66
CA PRO A 367 -7.04 -21.71 2.29
C PRO A 367 -8.56 -21.82 2.13
N TYR A 368 -9.09 -21.18 1.10
CA TYR A 368 -10.47 -21.37 0.67
C TYR A 368 -10.77 -22.86 0.40
N THR A 369 -11.87 -23.32 0.97
CA THR A 369 -12.52 -24.59 0.67
C THR A 369 -13.43 -24.45 -0.54
N GLN A 370 -13.99 -25.56 -1.02
CA GLN A 370 -14.97 -25.53 -2.12
C GLN A 370 -16.20 -24.67 -1.79
N LYS A 371 -16.68 -24.70 -0.54
CA LYS A 371 -17.80 -23.86 -0.09
C LYS A 371 -17.43 -22.37 -0.12
N ASP A 372 -16.23 -22.02 0.35
CA ASP A 372 -15.74 -20.64 0.32
C ASP A 372 -15.69 -20.09 -1.11
N TRP A 373 -15.19 -20.89 -2.06
CA TRP A 373 -15.17 -20.51 -3.48
C TRP A 373 -16.57 -20.24 -4.03
N GLN A 374 -17.54 -21.09 -3.71
CA GLN A 374 -18.92 -20.92 -4.17
C GLN A 374 -19.56 -19.65 -3.59
N GLU A 375 -19.39 -19.41 -2.29
CA GLU A 375 -19.92 -18.20 -1.64
C GLU A 375 -19.19 -16.94 -2.11
N TYR A 376 -17.87 -17.01 -2.30
CA TYR A 376 -17.07 -15.93 -2.86
C TYR A 376 -17.58 -15.53 -4.24
N HIS A 377 -17.72 -16.47 -5.17
CA HIS A 377 -18.23 -16.19 -6.51
C HIS A 377 -19.65 -15.62 -6.50
N ARG A 378 -20.56 -16.20 -5.71
CA ARG A 378 -21.93 -15.66 -5.55
C ARG A 378 -21.94 -14.24 -4.99
N THR A 379 -21.05 -13.94 -4.05
CA THR A 379 -20.89 -12.59 -3.50
C THR A 379 -20.44 -11.62 -4.58
N LEU A 380 -19.45 -12.00 -5.41
CA LEU A 380 -18.99 -11.17 -6.53
C LEU A 380 -20.07 -10.98 -7.59
N GLU A 381 -20.83 -12.02 -7.95
CA GLU A 381 -21.94 -11.95 -8.91
C GLU A 381 -23.03 -10.96 -8.43
N LEU A 382 -23.40 -11.02 -7.15
CA LEU A 382 -24.33 -10.07 -6.55
C LEU A 382 -23.76 -8.65 -6.59
N LEU A 383 -22.50 -8.44 -6.22
CA LEU A 383 -21.87 -7.12 -6.29
C LEU A 383 -21.81 -6.58 -7.72
N GLN A 384 -21.51 -7.42 -8.72
CA GLN A 384 -21.48 -7.04 -10.13
C GLN A 384 -22.87 -6.68 -10.67
N LYS A 385 -23.93 -7.35 -10.20
CA LYS A 385 -25.32 -7.07 -10.61
C LYS A 385 -25.74 -5.62 -10.30
N TYR A 386 -25.23 -5.04 -9.22
CA TYR A 386 -25.57 -3.68 -8.77
C TYR A 386 -24.44 -2.66 -8.96
N GLY A 387 -23.21 -3.13 -9.15
CA GLY A 387 -22.04 -2.28 -9.37
C GLY A 387 -22.13 -1.53 -10.69
N ARG A 388 -21.85 -0.22 -10.66
CA ARG A 388 -21.59 0.58 -11.87
C ARG A 388 -20.11 0.58 -12.23
#